data_AF-A0A1Y4BD38-F1
#
_entry.id   AF-A0A1Y4BD38-F1
#
_cell.length_a   1.000
_cell.length_b   1.000
_cell.length_c   1.000
_cell.angle_alpha   90.00
_cell.angle_beta   90.00
_cell.angle_gamma   90.00
#
_symmetry.space_group_name_H-M   'P 1'
#
loop_
_entity.id
_entity.type
_entity.pdbx_description
1 polymer ?
#
loop_
_entity_poly.entity_id
_entity_poly.type
_entity_poly.pdbx_seq_one_letter_code
_entity_poly.pdbx_strand_id
1 'polypeptide(L)'
;MNILIVLGRGIMKFVGRARELEELERLYQQGSFQMVVLYGRRRVGKTTLAAAFAQGKPTLSFTAKIQSDALNLRDFSRKIYEWASFPVSTGAFPSWEEALAFVARQAGDTHLIFVFDEFPFAASKNEGLISALQVVIDHLFSKTNIFLILTGSNQGFMEERVMGEASDSRGGMGAKNPLFGRRTAQIHLAPFDYADAARMLPNSSLEDLVRYYACVGGTPHYLAGIDEGLTFEENIANLFFSKEGLLYEEPLMLLRQELREPALYSSILDAVACGANRPQAIADRIGENRTAVGKYLGTLSQLHLVKKVVPFGENPKTSRKGIYALHEPSFAFWYRFVAPYADAIELDAGAPISREVLGGEELNAYVGLWFEEMCLQWVVSQAREEHLPFVPLRFGRWWGANPTTKQQEDIDVVADSRIRSSLLIGECKWRNSFNESDEVAKLRRRAALLGSYRDTWLALFTKHDIAPATRKKLETEGNWLLVDTERLYAQVR
;
A
#
# COMPACT_ATOMS: atom_id res chain seq x y z
N MET A 1 13.16 15.70 4.38
CA MET A 1 14.60 15.71 4.03
C MET A 1 14.74 15.10 2.63
N ASN A 2 15.14 15.87 1.61
CA ASN A 2 15.23 15.37 0.24
C ASN A 2 16.59 14.68 0.07
N ILE A 3 16.61 13.35 0.00
CA ILE A 3 17.85 12.60 -0.26
C ILE A 3 17.98 12.43 -1.77
N LEU A 4 19.11 12.81 -2.35
CA LEU A 4 19.41 12.53 -3.76
C LEU A 4 19.99 11.11 -3.88
N ILE A 5 19.29 10.23 -4.60
CA ILE A 5 19.79 8.91 -4.98
C ILE A 5 20.19 8.94 -6.44
N VAL A 6 21.47 8.67 -6.71
CA VAL A 6 21.98 8.57 -8.08
C VAL A 6 21.91 7.11 -8.51
N LEU A 7 20.99 6.78 -9.40
CA LEU A 7 20.92 5.46 -10.06
C LEU A 7 20.90 5.64 -11.58
N GLY A 8 22.04 5.44 -12.22
CA GLY A 8 22.20 5.04 -13.63
C GLY A 8 21.75 6.00 -14.75
N ARG A 9 20.70 6.80 -14.55
CA ARG A 9 20.23 7.87 -15.44
C ARG A 9 19.45 8.89 -14.61
N GLY A 10 20.14 9.97 -14.22
CA GLY A 10 19.55 11.10 -13.49
C GLY A 10 19.67 11.02 -11.97
N ILE A 11 19.70 12.19 -11.36
CA ILE A 11 19.53 12.38 -9.92
C ILE A 11 18.05 12.12 -9.62
N MET A 12 17.72 10.98 -9.00
CA MET A 12 16.37 10.78 -8.46
C MET A 12 16.31 11.37 -7.06
N LYS A 13 15.43 12.34 -6.86
CA LYS A 13 15.03 12.79 -5.54
C LYS A 13 14.27 11.62 -4.87
N PHE A 14 14.76 11.12 -3.74
CA PHE A 14 14.01 10.18 -2.92
C PHE A 14 12.83 10.91 -2.30
N VAL A 15 11.62 10.39 -2.53
CA VAL A 15 10.36 11.00 -2.13
C VAL A 15 9.61 10.08 -1.18
N GLY A 16 8.93 10.69 -0.20
CA GLY A 16 8.14 9.97 0.81
C GLY A 16 9.00 9.15 1.77
N ARG A 17 8.37 8.19 2.44
CA ARG A 17 9.02 7.20 3.34
C ARG A 17 9.80 7.78 4.52
N ALA A 18 9.49 9.02 4.93
CA ALA A 18 10.20 9.69 6.01
C ALA A 18 10.14 8.89 7.32
N ARG A 19 8.97 8.32 7.63
CA ARG A 19 8.73 7.53 8.85
C ARG A 19 9.54 6.24 8.85
N GLU A 20 9.53 5.53 7.74
CA GLU A 20 10.29 4.29 7.58
C GLU A 20 11.80 4.55 7.68
N LEU A 21 12.29 5.65 7.09
CA LEU A 21 13.69 6.06 7.22
C LEU A 21 14.05 6.48 8.66
N GLU A 22 13.20 7.27 9.31
CA GLU A 22 13.40 7.70 10.70
C GLU A 22 13.48 6.50 11.65
N GLU A 23 12.62 5.49 11.47
CA GLU A 23 12.66 4.28 12.28
C GLU A 23 13.94 3.46 12.02
N LEU A 24 14.34 3.29 10.77
CA LEU A 24 15.60 2.62 10.43
C LEU A 24 16.80 3.34 11.06
N GLU A 25 16.82 4.68 11.01
CA GLU A 25 17.89 5.50 11.59
C GLU A 25 17.90 5.43 13.12
N ARG A 26 16.72 5.50 13.76
CA ARG A 26 16.58 5.34 15.22
C ARG A 26 17.09 3.99 15.70
N LEU A 27 16.80 2.92 14.97
CA LEU A 27 17.30 1.58 15.28
C LEU A 27 18.80 1.46 15.04
N TYR A 28 19.30 2.05 13.95
CA TYR A 28 20.73 2.07 13.64
C TYR A 28 21.50 2.69 14.79
N GLN A 29 21.12 3.88 15.24
CA GLN A 29 21.81 4.63 16.30
C GLN A 29 21.95 3.91 17.65
N GLN A 30 21.24 2.80 17.88
CA GLN A 30 21.43 1.97 19.08
C GLN A 30 22.80 1.31 19.15
N GLY A 31 23.51 1.15 18.02
CA GLY A 31 24.88 0.62 18.00
C GLY A 31 24.99 -0.81 18.52
N SER A 32 23.99 -1.64 18.21
CA SER A 32 23.91 -3.06 18.57
C SER A 32 23.31 -3.84 17.41
N PHE A 33 23.31 -5.18 17.49
CA PHE A 33 22.67 -5.99 16.45
C PHE A 33 21.20 -5.63 16.28
N GLN A 34 20.80 -5.37 15.04
CA GLN A 34 19.42 -5.12 14.65
C GLN A 34 19.04 -6.06 13.52
N MET A 35 17.81 -6.59 13.56
CA MET A 35 17.23 -7.32 12.45
C MET A 35 15.88 -6.69 12.08
N VAL A 36 15.85 -6.04 10.92
CA VAL A 36 14.64 -5.42 10.37
C VAL A 36 14.11 -6.26 9.22
N VAL A 37 12.82 -6.60 9.28
CA VAL A 37 12.10 -7.23 8.18
C VAL A 37 11.38 -6.14 7.38
N LEU A 38 11.81 -5.91 6.13
CA LEU A 38 11.23 -4.92 5.22
C LEU A 38 10.47 -5.63 4.08
N TYR A 39 9.17 -5.74 4.17
CA TYR A 39 8.36 -6.49 3.21
C TYR A 39 7.24 -5.65 2.63
N GLY A 40 6.67 -6.10 1.53
CA GLY A 40 5.64 -5.37 0.79
C GLY A 40 5.65 -5.79 -0.66
N ARG A 41 4.61 -5.45 -1.41
CA ARG A 41 4.46 -5.87 -2.82
C ARG A 41 5.64 -5.46 -3.70
N ARG A 42 5.77 -6.06 -4.88
CA ARG A 42 6.74 -5.58 -5.89
C ARG A 42 6.50 -4.10 -6.17
N ARG A 43 7.56 -3.39 -6.58
CA ARG A 43 7.49 -2.00 -7.08
C ARG A 43 7.13 -0.90 -6.07
N VAL A 44 6.90 -1.23 -4.80
CA VAL A 44 6.65 -0.25 -3.71
C VAL A 44 7.90 0.50 -3.21
N GLY A 45 9.09 0.16 -3.73
CA GLY A 45 10.34 0.87 -3.44
C GLY A 45 11.19 0.30 -2.29
N LYS A 46 11.07 -0.99 -1.95
CA LYS A 46 11.84 -1.64 -0.87
C LYS A 46 13.35 -1.50 -1.03
N THR A 47 13.89 -1.92 -2.18
CA THR A 47 15.32 -1.82 -2.50
C THR A 47 15.77 -0.36 -2.51
N THR A 48 14.93 0.56 -3.03
CA THR A 48 15.21 2.00 -3.03
C THR A 48 15.29 2.57 -1.61
N LEU A 49 14.38 2.18 -0.71
CA LEU A 49 14.39 2.59 0.71
C LEU A 49 15.64 2.06 1.42
N ALA A 50 15.97 0.77 1.24
CA ALA A 50 17.17 0.18 1.83
C ALA A 50 18.45 0.86 1.33
N ALA A 51 18.53 1.16 0.03
CA ALA A 51 19.64 1.90 -0.56
C ALA A 51 19.75 3.34 -0.04
N ALA A 52 18.61 4.05 0.09
CA ALA A 52 18.56 5.39 0.66
C ALA A 52 19.08 5.41 2.10
N PHE A 53 18.63 4.45 2.91
CA PHE A 53 19.07 4.30 4.30
C PHE A 53 20.56 3.95 4.41
N ALA A 54 21.08 3.13 3.50
CA ALA A 54 22.47 2.69 3.46
C ALA A 54 23.46 3.73 2.93
N GLN A 55 22.98 4.82 2.33
CA GLN A 55 23.83 5.84 1.73
C GLN A 55 24.80 6.44 2.75
N GLY A 56 26.10 6.41 2.42
CA GLY A 56 27.16 6.94 3.27
C GLY A 56 27.55 6.05 4.47
N LYS A 57 27.02 4.83 4.57
CA LYS A 57 27.27 3.90 5.69
C LYS A 57 27.98 2.63 5.19
N PRO A 58 28.83 1.99 6.02
CA PRO A 58 29.44 0.70 5.67
C PRO A 58 28.35 -0.32 5.34
N THR A 59 28.35 -0.86 4.12
CA THR A 59 27.24 -1.66 3.61
C THR A 59 27.71 -2.89 2.84
N LEU A 60 27.12 -4.04 3.17
CA LEU A 60 27.11 -5.26 2.36
C LEU A 60 25.70 -5.44 1.82
N SER A 61 25.53 -5.45 0.49
CA SER A 61 24.22 -5.67 -0.13
C SER A 61 24.25 -6.88 -1.06
N PHE A 62 23.30 -7.77 -0.89
CA PHE A 62 23.10 -8.96 -1.71
C PHE A 62 21.62 -9.08 -2.09
N THR A 63 21.35 -9.30 -3.38
CA THR A 63 20.00 -9.56 -3.89
C THR A 63 19.93 -11.00 -4.37
N ALA A 64 19.09 -11.81 -3.74
CA ALA A 64 18.84 -13.16 -4.20
C ALA A 64 18.09 -13.15 -5.54
N LYS A 65 18.38 -14.13 -6.40
CA LYS A 65 17.76 -14.29 -7.71
C LYS A 65 16.93 -15.56 -7.75
N ILE A 66 16.02 -15.63 -8.71
CA ILE A 66 15.30 -16.85 -9.07
C ILE A 66 16.29 -17.80 -9.77
N GLN A 67 17.07 -18.54 -8.98
CA GLN A 67 18.08 -19.50 -9.44
C GLN A 67 18.26 -20.63 -8.40
N SER A 68 19.17 -21.57 -8.66
CA SER A 68 19.48 -22.62 -7.69
C SER A 68 20.19 -22.05 -6.46
N ASP A 69 20.03 -22.73 -5.31
CA ASP A 69 20.66 -22.34 -4.05
C ASP A 69 22.19 -22.17 -4.18
N ALA A 70 22.86 -23.11 -4.84
CA ALA A 70 24.31 -23.05 -5.08
C ALA A 70 24.74 -21.80 -5.88
N LEU A 71 23.93 -21.35 -6.83
CA LEU A 71 24.23 -20.13 -7.60
C LEU A 71 24.00 -18.86 -6.75
N ASN A 72 22.97 -18.83 -5.92
CA ASN A 72 22.76 -17.74 -4.96
C ASN A 72 23.90 -17.68 -3.92
N LEU A 73 24.33 -18.81 -3.36
CA LEU A 73 25.46 -18.85 -2.44
C LEU A 73 26.76 -18.40 -3.10
N ARG A 74 27.01 -18.80 -4.35
CA ARG A 74 28.16 -18.33 -5.12
C ARG A 74 28.12 -16.82 -5.37
N ASP A 75 26.97 -16.28 -5.75
CA ASP A 75 26.79 -14.84 -5.96
C ASP A 75 26.97 -14.08 -4.64
N PHE A 76 26.46 -14.61 -3.52
CA PHE A 76 26.65 -14.04 -2.18
C PHE A 76 28.12 -14.06 -1.75
N SER A 77 28.81 -15.18 -1.97
CA SER A 77 30.24 -15.32 -1.68
C SER A 77 31.06 -14.24 -2.39
N ARG A 78 30.78 -14.00 -3.68
CA ARG A 78 31.40 -12.92 -4.45
C ARG A 78 31.15 -11.55 -3.80
N LYS A 79 29.92 -11.27 -3.36
CA LYS A 79 29.58 -10.00 -2.71
C LYS A 79 30.30 -9.81 -1.37
N ILE A 80 30.46 -10.87 -0.59
CA ILE A 80 31.25 -10.84 0.63
C ILE A 80 32.71 -10.48 0.31
N TYR A 81 33.33 -11.12 -0.68
CA TYR A 81 34.72 -10.85 -1.03
C TYR A 81 34.92 -9.43 -1.59
N GLU A 82 34.02 -8.96 -2.46
CA GLU A 82 34.04 -7.58 -2.97
C GLU A 82 33.99 -6.57 -1.81
N TRP A 83 33.08 -6.76 -0.86
CA TRP A 83 32.94 -5.89 0.31
C TRP A 83 34.16 -5.96 1.24
N ALA A 84 34.67 -7.16 1.49
CA ALA A 84 35.80 -7.41 2.39
C ALA A 84 37.18 -7.17 1.73
N SER A 85 37.22 -6.74 0.47
CA SER A 85 38.45 -6.53 -0.32
C SER A 85 39.32 -7.79 -0.49
N PHE A 86 38.68 -8.96 -0.63
CA PHE A 86 39.35 -10.23 -0.97
C PHE A 86 39.26 -10.54 -2.47
N PRO A 87 40.17 -11.34 -3.04
CA PRO A 87 40.05 -11.80 -4.42
C PRO A 87 38.76 -12.58 -4.65
N VAL A 88 38.00 -12.21 -5.68
CA VAL A 88 36.76 -12.90 -6.09
C VAL A 88 37.03 -14.34 -6.57
N SER A 89 38.27 -14.66 -6.91
CA SER A 89 38.72 -15.99 -7.33
C SER A 89 38.75 -17.04 -6.21
N THR A 90 38.48 -16.65 -4.94
CA THR A 90 38.49 -17.55 -3.77
C THR A 90 37.45 -18.67 -3.84
N GLY A 91 36.48 -18.59 -4.77
CA GLY A 91 35.44 -19.59 -4.93
C GLY A 91 34.29 -19.43 -3.92
N ALA A 92 33.21 -20.17 -4.11
CA ALA A 92 32.04 -20.08 -3.23
C ALA A 92 32.36 -20.65 -1.83
N PHE A 93 31.76 -20.07 -0.80
CA PHE A 93 31.69 -20.72 0.52
C PHE A 93 30.96 -22.07 0.39
N PRO A 94 31.31 -23.06 1.22
CA PRO A 94 30.71 -24.40 1.15
C PRO A 94 29.28 -24.43 1.72
N SER A 95 28.90 -23.45 2.55
CA SER A 95 27.56 -23.33 3.11
C SER A 95 27.19 -21.87 3.39
N TRP A 96 25.88 -21.60 3.51
CA TRP A 96 25.36 -20.31 3.95
C TRP A 96 25.81 -19.96 5.37
N GLU A 97 25.90 -20.94 6.27
CA GLU A 97 26.36 -20.73 7.64
C GLU A 97 27.80 -20.22 7.66
N GLU A 98 28.70 -20.81 6.87
CA GLU A 98 30.09 -20.35 6.78
C GLU A 98 30.22 -18.97 6.15
N ALA A 99 29.43 -18.69 5.11
CA ALA A 99 29.39 -17.37 4.48
C ALA A 99 28.93 -16.28 5.46
N LEU A 100 27.82 -16.52 6.16
CA LEU A 100 27.26 -15.60 7.16
C LEU A 100 28.19 -15.44 8.38
N ALA A 101 28.81 -16.52 8.85
CA ALA A 101 29.80 -16.47 9.92
C ALA A 101 31.04 -15.66 9.51
N PHE A 102 31.46 -15.73 8.24
CA PHE A 102 32.53 -14.90 7.71
C PHE A 102 32.17 -13.40 7.76
N VAL A 103 30.94 -13.04 7.38
CA VAL A 103 30.44 -11.66 7.50
C VAL A 103 30.54 -11.16 8.93
N ALA A 104 30.11 -11.97 9.93
CA ALA A 104 30.20 -11.60 11.33
C ALA A 104 31.64 -11.30 11.78
N ARG A 105 32.59 -12.18 11.43
CA ARG A 105 34.00 -12.02 11.78
C ARG A 105 34.63 -10.80 11.13
N GLN A 106 34.31 -10.55 9.86
CA GLN A 106 34.88 -9.44 9.10
C GLN A 106 34.28 -8.09 9.51
N ALA A 107 33.00 -8.07 9.92
CA ALA A 107 32.36 -6.85 10.42
C ALA A 107 33.05 -6.36 11.71
N GLY A 108 33.34 -7.27 12.65
CA GLY A 108 33.92 -6.92 13.95
C GLY A 108 33.05 -5.86 14.65
N ASP A 109 33.66 -4.75 15.05
CA ASP A 109 32.97 -3.61 15.68
C ASP A 109 32.35 -2.63 14.68
N THR A 110 32.55 -2.85 13.36
CA THR A 110 31.99 -2.00 12.31
C THR A 110 30.48 -2.03 12.36
N HIS A 111 29.87 -0.85 12.33
CA HIS A 111 28.42 -0.68 12.26
C HIS A 111 27.90 -0.94 10.84
N LEU A 112 27.93 -2.21 10.44
CA LEU A 112 27.67 -2.69 9.09
C LEU A 112 26.17 -2.80 8.82
N ILE A 113 25.68 -2.15 7.77
CA ILE A 113 24.37 -2.47 7.20
C ILE A 113 24.54 -3.69 6.30
N PHE A 114 23.81 -4.77 6.61
CA PHE A 114 23.74 -5.94 5.76
C PHE A 114 22.33 -6.05 5.16
N VAL A 115 22.20 -5.74 3.87
CA VAL A 115 20.94 -5.91 3.12
C VAL A 115 20.93 -7.26 2.41
N PHE A 116 19.98 -8.11 2.77
CA PHE A 116 19.63 -9.33 2.04
C PHE A 116 18.29 -9.11 1.33
N ASP A 117 18.37 -8.66 0.09
CA ASP A 117 17.24 -8.27 -0.74
C ASP A 117 16.61 -9.49 -1.43
N GLU A 118 15.28 -9.53 -1.47
CA GLU A 118 14.47 -10.64 -1.97
C GLU A 118 14.83 -12.01 -1.34
N PHE A 119 15.00 -12.02 -0.01
CA PHE A 119 15.25 -13.22 0.80
C PHE A 119 14.38 -14.45 0.43
N PRO A 120 13.08 -14.31 0.09
CA PRO A 120 12.26 -15.44 -0.35
C PRO A 120 12.84 -16.25 -1.52
N PHE A 121 13.59 -15.62 -2.45
CA PHE A 121 14.16 -16.34 -3.60
C PHE A 121 15.29 -17.30 -3.21
N ALA A 122 16.03 -17.02 -2.15
CA ALA A 122 17.03 -17.96 -1.61
C ALA A 122 16.36 -18.96 -0.65
N ALA A 123 15.58 -18.46 0.31
CA ALA A 123 15.03 -19.28 1.39
C ALA A 123 13.98 -20.30 0.92
N SER A 124 13.24 -20.03 -0.16
CA SER A 124 12.30 -21.00 -0.75
C SER A 124 13.00 -22.18 -1.45
N LYS A 125 14.30 -22.06 -1.75
CA LYS A 125 15.11 -23.12 -2.38
C LYS A 125 15.93 -23.93 -1.39
N ASN A 126 16.14 -23.40 -0.18
CA ASN A 126 16.90 -24.06 0.87
C ASN A 126 16.31 -23.68 2.24
N GLU A 127 15.49 -24.56 2.81
CA GLU A 127 14.94 -24.34 4.16
C GLU A 127 16.06 -24.27 5.23
N GLY A 128 17.22 -24.88 4.97
CA GLY A 128 18.41 -24.80 5.82
C GLY A 128 19.01 -23.39 5.91
N LEU A 129 18.77 -22.49 4.95
CA LEU A 129 19.22 -21.10 5.03
C LEU A 129 18.60 -20.36 6.22
N ILE A 130 17.30 -20.57 6.47
CA ILE A 130 16.60 -19.92 7.60
C ILE A 130 17.20 -20.40 8.92
N SER A 131 17.46 -21.70 9.04
CA SER A 131 18.11 -22.29 10.22
C SER A 131 19.57 -21.82 10.38
N ALA A 132 20.33 -21.74 9.30
CA ALA A 132 21.71 -21.23 9.33
C ALA A 132 21.75 -19.77 9.79
N LEU A 133 20.85 -18.94 9.27
CA LEU A 133 20.73 -17.54 9.70
C LEU A 133 20.33 -17.43 11.17
N GLN A 134 19.43 -18.29 11.66
CA GLN A 134 19.09 -18.36 13.09
C GLN A 134 20.34 -18.61 13.95
N VAL A 135 21.10 -19.65 13.64
CA VAL A 135 22.32 -20.03 14.37
C VAL A 135 23.33 -18.88 14.37
N VAL A 136 23.55 -18.25 13.22
CA VAL A 136 24.49 -17.13 13.10
C VAL A 136 24.00 -15.90 13.87
N ILE A 137 22.70 -15.61 13.86
CA ILE A 137 22.13 -14.51 14.65
C ILE A 137 22.39 -14.74 16.14
N ASP A 138 22.04 -15.93 16.65
CA ASP A 138 22.11 -16.23 18.08
C ASP A 138 23.56 -16.21 18.60
N HIS A 139 24.50 -16.77 17.84
CA HIS A 139 25.86 -17.00 18.33
C HIS A 139 26.89 -15.97 17.89
N LEU A 140 26.66 -15.30 16.76
CA LEU A 140 27.63 -14.40 16.12
C LEU A 140 27.08 -12.98 15.96
N PHE A 141 26.03 -12.75 15.15
CA PHE A 141 25.57 -11.38 14.86
C PHE A 141 25.11 -10.65 16.12
N SER A 142 24.49 -11.33 17.08
CA SER A 142 24.09 -10.76 18.38
C SER A 142 25.23 -10.09 19.17
N LYS A 143 26.49 -10.40 18.84
CA LYS A 143 27.71 -9.84 19.46
C LYS A 143 28.39 -8.78 18.59
N THR A 144 27.73 -8.33 17.52
CA THR A 144 28.25 -7.36 16.55
C THR A 144 27.32 -6.15 16.47
N ASN A 145 27.76 -5.14 15.72
CA ASN A 145 26.95 -3.97 15.36
C ASN A 145 26.32 -4.13 13.97
N ILE A 146 26.00 -5.36 13.56
CA ILE A 146 25.36 -5.60 12.26
C ILE A 146 23.90 -5.14 12.30
N PHE A 147 23.53 -4.31 11.33
CA PHE A 147 22.15 -3.94 11.03
C PHE A 147 21.65 -4.76 9.83
N LEU A 148 21.01 -5.88 10.10
CA LEU A 148 20.48 -6.79 9.09
C LEU A 148 19.12 -6.32 8.58
N ILE A 149 18.99 -6.11 7.28
CA ILE A 149 17.71 -5.87 6.60
C ILE A 149 17.38 -7.07 5.72
N LEU A 150 16.33 -7.80 6.05
CA LEU A 150 15.76 -8.83 5.18
C LEU A 150 14.60 -8.22 4.40
N THR A 151 14.68 -8.20 3.07
CA THR A 151 13.56 -7.77 2.24
C THR A 151 12.84 -8.92 1.56
N GLY A 152 11.58 -8.73 1.19
CA GLY A 152 10.86 -9.68 0.36
C GLY A 152 9.62 -9.11 -0.30
N SER A 153 9.46 -9.39 -1.61
CA SER A 153 8.24 -9.06 -2.35
C SER A 153 7.09 -10.05 -2.13
N ASN A 154 7.42 -11.31 -1.82
CA ASN A 154 6.43 -12.33 -1.48
C ASN A 154 5.99 -12.16 -0.02
N GLN A 155 4.93 -11.38 0.19
CA GLN A 155 4.43 -11.01 1.52
C GLN A 155 4.02 -12.23 2.34
N GLY A 156 3.28 -13.17 1.73
CA GLY A 156 2.85 -14.39 2.41
C GLY A 156 4.03 -15.23 2.91
N PHE A 157 5.10 -15.37 2.11
CA PHE A 157 6.33 -16.02 2.56
C PHE A 157 6.98 -15.29 3.73
N MET A 158 7.07 -13.96 3.67
CA MET A 158 7.66 -13.18 4.76
C MET A 158 6.83 -13.30 6.05
N GLU A 159 5.51 -13.22 5.97
CA GLU A 159 4.58 -13.36 7.10
C GLU A 159 4.67 -14.75 7.72
N GLU A 160 4.56 -15.80 6.91
CA GLU A 160 4.54 -17.18 7.39
C GLU A 160 5.93 -17.66 7.83
N ARG A 161 6.94 -17.52 6.94
CA ARG A 161 8.25 -18.17 7.07
C ARG A 161 9.35 -17.29 7.67
N VAL A 162 9.15 -15.98 7.79
CA VAL A 162 10.12 -15.08 8.47
C VAL A 162 9.55 -14.51 9.77
N MET A 163 8.29 -14.09 9.77
CA MET A 163 7.67 -13.42 10.93
C MET A 163 6.90 -14.37 11.86
N GLY A 164 6.49 -15.54 11.36
CA GLY A 164 5.75 -16.55 12.13
C GLY A 164 4.28 -16.16 12.37
N GLU A 165 3.75 -15.26 11.55
CA GLU A 165 2.36 -14.77 11.58
C GLU A 165 1.47 -15.71 10.76
N ALA A 166 1.43 -17.00 11.12
CA ALA A 166 0.51 -17.93 10.46
C ALA A 166 -0.94 -17.56 10.84
N SER A 167 -1.72 -17.09 9.87
CA SER A 167 -3.15 -16.82 10.04
C SER A 167 -3.91 -18.13 10.25
N ASP A 168 -4.64 -18.20 11.37
CA ASP A 168 -5.72 -19.15 11.69
C ASP A 168 -6.33 -19.85 10.46
N SER A 169 -5.88 -21.06 10.12
CA SER A 169 -6.56 -21.94 9.14
C SER A 169 -6.15 -23.41 9.22
N ARG A 170 -5.01 -23.76 9.83
CA ARG A 170 -4.72 -25.14 10.21
C ARG A 170 -4.05 -25.13 11.58
N GLY A 171 -4.82 -25.47 12.62
CA GLY A 171 -4.34 -25.72 13.98
C GLY A 171 -3.37 -26.91 14.02
N GLY A 172 -2.18 -26.72 13.47
CA GLY A 172 -1.03 -27.58 13.62
C GLY A 172 -0.12 -27.01 14.69
N MET A 173 0.02 -27.75 15.79
CA MET A 173 0.94 -27.49 16.88
C MET A 173 2.39 -27.36 16.36
N GLY A 174 3.01 -26.18 16.51
CA GLY A 174 4.44 -26.10 16.84
C GLY A 174 5.51 -26.18 15.75
N ALA A 175 5.33 -25.61 14.56
CA ALA A 175 6.51 -25.22 13.78
C ALA A 175 7.02 -23.87 14.33
N LYS A 176 7.94 -23.91 15.31
CA LYS A 176 8.69 -22.72 15.74
C LYS A 176 9.39 -22.14 14.51
N ASN A 177 8.90 -21.04 13.98
CA ASN A 177 9.59 -20.34 12.90
C ASN A 177 10.99 -19.92 13.42
N PRO A 178 12.10 -20.35 12.80
CA PRO A 178 13.43 -20.16 13.37
C PRO A 178 13.80 -18.68 13.60
N LEU A 179 13.26 -17.76 12.81
CA LEU A 179 13.52 -16.32 12.93
C LEU A 179 12.54 -15.61 13.87
N PHE A 180 11.54 -16.32 14.42
CA PHE A 180 10.62 -15.77 15.40
C PHE A 180 11.36 -15.28 16.65
N GLY A 181 11.00 -14.09 17.12
CA GLY A 181 11.61 -13.46 18.31
C GLY A 181 13.01 -12.85 18.08
N ARG A 182 13.57 -12.93 16.87
CA ARG A 182 14.91 -12.37 16.55
C ARG A 182 14.87 -11.06 15.78
N ARG A 183 13.70 -10.68 15.27
CA ARG A 183 13.48 -9.38 14.62
C ARG A 183 13.38 -8.28 15.68
N THR A 184 14.06 -7.17 15.43
CA THR A 184 13.89 -5.95 16.24
C THR A 184 12.69 -5.13 15.76
N ALA A 185 12.49 -5.07 14.44
CA ALA A 185 11.38 -4.35 13.85
C ALA A 185 10.87 -5.01 12.56
N GLN A 186 9.64 -4.69 12.20
CA GLN A 186 9.03 -5.06 10.93
C GLN A 186 8.43 -3.81 10.29
N ILE A 187 8.71 -3.63 9.00
CA ILE A 187 8.21 -2.52 8.20
C ILE A 187 7.46 -3.13 7.02
N HIS A 188 6.13 -2.99 7.03
CA HIS A 188 5.30 -3.27 5.86
C HIS A 188 5.27 -2.04 4.97
N LEU A 189 6.00 -2.08 3.86
CA LEU A 189 6.09 -1.00 2.89
C LEU A 189 4.90 -1.06 1.93
N ALA A 190 3.80 -0.41 2.32
CA ALA A 190 2.62 -0.24 1.47
C ALA A 190 2.88 0.75 0.31
N PRO A 191 2.07 0.76 -0.77
CA PRO A 191 2.04 1.88 -1.71
C PRO A 191 1.86 3.23 -0.99
N PHE A 192 2.25 4.33 -1.63
CA PHE A 192 2.05 5.66 -1.07
C PHE A 192 0.58 5.97 -0.81
N ASP A 193 0.33 6.81 0.19
CA ASP A 193 -0.94 7.51 0.30
C ASP A 193 -1.05 8.60 -0.77
N TYR A 194 -2.21 9.25 -0.84
CA TYR A 194 -2.46 10.31 -1.81
C TYR A 194 -1.46 11.48 -1.69
N ALA A 195 -0.96 11.76 -0.48
CA ALA A 195 -0.06 12.88 -0.22
C ALA A 195 1.37 12.58 -0.69
N ASP A 196 1.92 11.41 -0.35
CA ASP A 196 3.22 10.97 -0.83
C ASP A 196 3.22 10.73 -2.36
N ALA A 197 2.12 10.21 -2.91
CA ALA A 197 1.96 10.08 -4.36
C ALA A 197 2.04 11.45 -5.06
N ALA A 198 1.38 12.46 -4.52
CA ALA A 198 1.44 13.82 -5.05
C ALA A 198 2.85 14.44 -4.97
N ARG A 199 3.68 14.06 -3.98
CA ARG A 199 5.09 14.51 -3.94
C ARG A 199 5.93 13.99 -5.11
N MET A 200 5.51 12.90 -5.77
CA MET A 200 6.17 12.40 -6.99
C MET A 200 5.78 13.19 -8.24
N LEU A 201 4.69 13.95 -8.18
CA LEU A 201 4.10 14.69 -9.31
C LEU A 201 3.97 16.19 -8.96
N PRO A 202 5.09 16.88 -8.66
CA PRO A 202 5.06 18.24 -8.13
C PRO A 202 4.55 19.30 -9.11
N ASN A 203 4.58 19.04 -10.42
CA ASN A 203 4.17 19.97 -11.47
C ASN A 203 2.73 19.76 -11.93
N SER A 204 2.11 18.64 -11.54
CA SER A 204 0.73 18.28 -11.90
C SER A 204 -0.30 19.15 -11.19
N SER A 205 -1.46 19.41 -11.79
CA SER A 205 -2.55 20.18 -11.17
C SER A 205 -3.15 19.45 -9.96
N LEU A 206 -3.77 20.17 -9.00
CA LEU A 206 -4.41 19.52 -7.84
C LEU A 206 -5.53 18.55 -8.25
N GLU A 207 -6.25 18.89 -9.31
CA GLU A 207 -7.30 18.02 -9.85
C GLU A 207 -6.69 16.76 -10.46
N ASP A 208 -5.64 16.90 -11.26
CA ASP A 208 -4.97 15.75 -11.86
C ASP A 208 -4.28 14.88 -10.81
N LEU A 209 -3.77 15.44 -9.70
CA LEU A 209 -3.26 14.64 -8.58
C LEU A 209 -4.33 13.68 -8.01
N VAL A 210 -5.56 14.17 -7.83
CA VAL A 210 -6.70 13.31 -7.42
C VAL A 210 -6.99 12.26 -8.48
N ARG A 211 -7.05 12.67 -9.76
CA ARG A 211 -7.36 11.74 -10.87
C ARG A 211 -6.27 10.67 -11.04
N TYR A 212 -5.00 11.04 -11.01
CA TYR A 212 -3.87 10.12 -11.08
C TYR A 212 -3.87 9.16 -9.90
N TYR A 213 -4.09 9.61 -8.67
CA TYR A 213 -4.17 8.68 -7.55
C TYR A 213 -5.38 7.74 -7.66
N ALA A 214 -6.52 8.22 -8.17
CA ALA A 214 -7.69 7.38 -8.41
C ALA A 214 -7.48 6.33 -9.52
N CYS A 215 -6.70 6.63 -10.56
CA CYS A 215 -6.48 5.74 -11.70
C CYS A 215 -5.21 4.89 -11.61
N VAL A 216 -4.12 5.45 -11.09
CA VAL A 216 -2.78 4.83 -11.04
C VAL A 216 -2.45 4.36 -9.61
N GLY A 217 -2.92 5.07 -8.60
CA GLY A 217 -2.67 4.77 -7.19
C GLY A 217 -1.30 5.17 -6.69
N GLY A 218 -0.93 4.67 -5.50
CA GLY A 218 0.30 5.07 -4.79
C GLY A 218 1.55 4.25 -5.12
N THR A 219 1.52 3.33 -6.09
CA THR A 219 2.68 2.48 -6.37
C THR A 219 3.77 3.32 -7.05
N PRO A 220 4.95 3.53 -6.43
CA PRO A 220 5.97 4.47 -6.92
C PRO A 220 6.43 4.20 -8.35
N HIS A 221 6.58 2.92 -8.73
CA HIS A 221 6.96 2.57 -10.10
C HIS A 221 5.91 2.96 -11.14
N TYR A 222 4.62 2.94 -10.79
CA TYR A 222 3.55 3.32 -11.71
C TYR A 222 3.49 4.85 -11.84
N LEU A 223 3.62 5.55 -10.71
CA LEU A 223 3.72 7.01 -10.68
C LEU A 223 4.91 7.53 -11.48
N ALA A 224 6.05 6.84 -11.43
CA ALA A 224 7.24 7.18 -12.23
C ALA A 224 7.03 7.03 -13.76
N GLY A 225 5.95 6.38 -14.19
CA GLY A 225 5.56 6.29 -15.60
C GLY A 225 4.77 7.50 -16.11
N ILE A 226 4.36 8.42 -15.24
CA ILE A 226 3.63 9.64 -15.61
C ILE A 226 4.62 10.68 -16.11
N ASP A 227 4.34 11.25 -17.28
CA ASP A 227 5.04 12.41 -17.83
C ASP A 227 4.23 13.68 -17.53
N GLU A 228 4.74 14.53 -16.64
CA GLU A 228 4.10 15.79 -16.25
C GLU A 228 4.07 16.84 -17.38
N GLY A 229 4.73 16.59 -18.51
CA GLY A 229 4.62 17.39 -19.73
C GLY A 229 3.41 17.04 -20.59
N LEU A 230 2.75 15.91 -20.32
CA LEU A 230 1.54 15.47 -21.00
C LEU A 230 0.29 15.76 -20.17
N THR A 231 -0.85 15.84 -20.84
CA THR A 231 -2.16 15.89 -20.16
C THR A 231 -2.45 14.60 -19.38
N PHE A 232 -3.44 14.66 -18.48
CA PHE A 232 -3.90 13.47 -17.77
C PHE A 232 -4.39 12.40 -18.75
N GLU A 233 -5.18 12.79 -19.74
CA GLU A 233 -5.78 11.88 -20.72
C GLU A 233 -4.72 11.16 -21.54
N GLU A 234 -3.69 11.88 -22.01
CA GLU A 234 -2.57 11.31 -22.74
C GLU A 234 -1.77 10.33 -21.87
N ASN A 235 -1.51 10.69 -20.60
CA ASN A 235 -0.83 9.79 -19.67
C ASN A 235 -1.61 8.49 -19.44
N ILE A 236 -2.91 8.59 -19.14
CA ILE A 236 -3.73 7.39 -18.91
C ILE A 236 -3.86 6.55 -20.19
N ALA A 237 -4.00 7.18 -21.36
CA ALA A 237 -4.00 6.48 -22.64
C ALA A 237 -2.69 5.71 -22.86
N ASN A 238 -1.55 6.35 -22.65
CA ASN A 238 -0.23 5.73 -22.83
C ASN A 238 0.03 4.61 -21.82
N LEU A 239 -0.42 4.77 -20.57
CA LEU A 239 -0.17 3.80 -19.51
C LEU A 239 -1.07 2.57 -19.59
N PHE A 240 -2.34 2.75 -19.93
CA PHE A 240 -3.37 1.71 -19.81
C PHE A 240 -4.00 1.27 -21.14
N PHE A 241 -4.01 2.12 -22.18
CA PHE A 241 -4.73 1.86 -23.43
C PHE A 241 -3.77 1.70 -24.62
N SER A 242 -2.56 1.22 -24.36
CA SER A 242 -1.57 0.83 -25.36
C SER A 242 -0.99 -0.52 -24.95
N LYS A 243 -0.71 -1.40 -25.91
CA LYS A 243 -0.10 -2.71 -25.66
C LYS A 243 1.29 -2.59 -25.05
N GLU A 244 1.99 -1.51 -25.39
CA GLU A 244 3.28 -1.11 -24.85
C GLU A 244 3.17 -0.37 -23.51
N GLY A 245 1.94 -0.05 -23.09
CA GLY A 245 1.66 0.69 -21.86
C GLY A 245 2.07 -0.07 -20.61
N LEU A 246 2.77 0.62 -19.71
CA LEU A 246 3.33 0.04 -18.48
C LEU A 246 2.27 -0.70 -17.63
N LEU A 247 1.04 -0.21 -17.61
CA LEU A 247 -0.04 -0.69 -16.74
C LEU A 247 -1.05 -1.56 -17.48
N TYR A 248 -0.88 -1.76 -18.78
CA TYR A 248 -1.81 -2.53 -19.59
C TYR A 248 -1.81 -4.03 -19.24
N GLU A 249 -0.65 -4.66 -19.06
CA GLU A 249 -0.60 -6.08 -18.65
C GLU A 249 -0.45 -6.29 -17.13
N GLU A 250 -0.30 -5.20 -16.36
CA GLU A 250 0.20 -5.27 -14.99
C GLU A 250 -0.65 -6.15 -14.05
N PRO A 251 -1.99 -6.04 -14.02
CA PRO A 251 -2.79 -6.90 -13.15
C PRO A 251 -2.62 -8.39 -13.43
N LEU A 252 -2.60 -8.77 -14.71
CA LEU A 252 -2.45 -10.16 -15.14
C LEU A 252 -1.04 -10.69 -14.88
N MET A 253 -0.01 -9.88 -15.15
CA MET A 253 1.38 -10.23 -14.86
C MET A 253 1.58 -10.51 -13.37
N LEU A 254 1.04 -9.66 -12.50
CA LEU A 254 1.17 -9.85 -11.06
C LEU A 254 0.45 -11.11 -10.58
N LEU A 255 -0.76 -11.38 -11.06
CA LEU A 255 -1.48 -12.61 -10.72
C LEU A 255 -0.70 -13.85 -11.15
N ARG A 256 -0.12 -13.88 -12.36
CA ARG A 256 0.68 -15.01 -12.87
C ARG A 256 1.94 -15.27 -12.02
N GLN A 257 2.49 -14.23 -11.41
CA GLN A 257 3.68 -14.35 -10.56
C GLN A 257 3.37 -14.87 -9.15
N GLU A 258 2.21 -14.51 -8.61
CA GLU A 258 1.82 -14.88 -7.24
C GLU A 258 0.97 -16.16 -7.17
N LEU A 259 0.27 -16.52 -8.25
CA LEU A 259 -0.75 -17.57 -8.26
C LEU A 259 -0.57 -18.54 -9.42
N ARG A 260 -0.78 -19.84 -9.15
CA ARG A 260 -0.69 -20.91 -10.16
C ARG A 260 -1.86 -20.89 -11.16
N GLU A 261 -3.06 -20.58 -10.68
CA GLU A 261 -4.30 -20.61 -11.49
C GLU A 261 -4.96 -19.22 -11.47
N PRO A 262 -4.45 -18.24 -12.24
CA PRO A 262 -4.83 -16.83 -12.10
C PRO A 262 -6.23 -16.51 -12.65
N ALA A 263 -6.79 -17.35 -13.53
CA ALA A 263 -8.03 -17.04 -14.25
C ALA A 263 -9.19 -16.72 -13.30
N LEU A 264 -9.46 -17.60 -12.32
CA LEU A 264 -10.59 -17.42 -11.42
C LEU A 264 -10.38 -16.26 -10.44
N TYR A 265 -9.14 -16.03 -10.01
CA TYR A 265 -8.79 -14.84 -9.23
C TYR A 265 -9.04 -13.56 -10.02
N SER A 266 -8.67 -13.54 -11.30
CA SER A 266 -8.92 -12.41 -12.20
C SER A 266 -10.42 -12.16 -12.36
N SER A 267 -11.23 -13.20 -12.54
CA SER A 267 -12.70 -13.06 -12.64
C SER A 267 -13.32 -12.47 -11.37
N ILE A 268 -12.80 -12.83 -10.19
CA ILE A 268 -13.25 -12.25 -8.91
C ILE A 268 -12.88 -10.78 -8.82
N LEU A 269 -11.65 -10.41 -9.19
CA LEU A 269 -11.20 -9.02 -9.19
C LEU A 269 -12.02 -8.16 -10.15
N ASP A 270 -12.29 -8.67 -11.36
CA ASP A 270 -13.18 -8.04 -12.34
C ASP A 270 -14.58 -7.78 -11.77
N ALA A 271 -15.19 -8.82 -11.19
CA ALA A 271 -16.51 -8.73 -10.59
C ALA A 271 -16.56 -7.65 -9.50
N VAL A 272 -15.55 -7.60 -8.62
CA VAL A 272 -15.47 -6.61 -7.53
C VAL A 272 -15.25 -5.20 -8.07
N ALA A 273 -14.34 -5.01 -9.03
CA ALA A 273 -14.07 -3.70 -9.65
C ALA A 273 -15.31 -3.12 -10.33
N CYS A 274 -16.14 -3.99 -10.90
CA CYS A 274 -17.41 -3.64 -11.52
C CYS A 274 -18.61 -3.67 -10.56
N GLY A 275 -18.38 -3.61 -9.24
CA GLY A 275 -19.41 -3.35 -8.24
C GLY A 275 -20.05 -4.58 -7.57
N ALA A 276 -19.68 -5.81 -7.95
CA ALA A 276 -20.11 -7.00 -7.22
C ALA A 276 -19.28 -7.13 -5.92
N ASN A 277 -19.73 -6.46 -4.88
CA ASN A 277 -18.95 -6.27 -3.66
C ASN A 277 -19.34 -7.23 -2.51
N ARG A 278 -20.20 -8.22 -2.75
CA ARG A 278 -20.60 -9.24 -1.76
C ARG A 278 -20.32 -10.65 -2.29
N PRO A 279 -19.94 -11.62 -1.43
CA PRO A 279 -19.61 -12.98 -1.88
C PRO A 279 -20.66 -13.64 -2.76
N GLN A 280 -21.95 -13.44 -2.47
CA GLN A 280 -23.02 -13.98 -3.30
C GLN A 280 -23.09 -13.29 -4.67
N ALA A 281 -23.04 -11.96 -4.71
CA ALA A 281 -23.06 -11.20 -5.97
C ALA A 281 -21.84 -11.53 -6.85
N ILE A 282 -20.67 -11.75 -6.24
CA ILE A 282 -19.46 -12.19 -6.96
C ILE A 282 -19.67 -13.58 -7.55
N ALA A 283 -20.14 -14.53 -6.73
CA ALA A 283 -20.41 -15.90 -7.13
C ALA A 283 -21.41 -15.96 -8.31
N ASP A 284 -22.50 -15.22 -8.20
CA ASP A 284 -23.53 -15.14 -9.25
C ASP A 284 -22.96 -14.56 -10.55
N ARG A 285 -22.10 -13.53 -10.45
CA ARG A 285 -21.51 -12.86 -11.61
C ARG A 285 -20.51 -13.73 -12.38
N ILE A 286 -19.71 -14.55 -11.68
CA ILE A 286 -18.68 -15.37 -12.31
C ILE A 286 -19.12 -16.83 -12.55
N GLY A 287 -20.35 -17.18 -12.16
CA GLY A 287 -20.89 -18.54 -12.32
C GLY A 287 -20.28 -19.57 -11.38
N GLU A 288 -19.90 -19.16 -10.16
CA GLU A 288 -19.23 -20.03 -9.17
C GLU A 288 -20.05 -20.24 -7.89
N ASN A 289 -19.61 -21.18 -7.05
CA ASN A 289 -20.22 -21.35 -5.72
C ASN A 289 -19.66 -20.34 -4.71
N ARG A 290 -20.54 -19.73 -3.90
CA ARG A 290 -20.19 -18.81 -2.81
C ARG A 290 -19.08 -19.31 -1.88
N THR A 291 -19.03 -20.61 -1.58
CA THR A 291 -18.01 -21.22 -0.71
C THR A 291 -16.63 -21.20 -1.37
N ALA A 292 -16.56 -21.46 -2.67
CA ALA A 292 -15.31 -21.37 -3.43
C ALA A 292 -14.82 -19.92 -3.49
N VAL A 293 -15.72 -18.98 -3.82
CA VAL A 293 -15.43 -17.53 -3.80
C VAL A 293 -14.88 -17.08 -2.44
N GLY A 294 -15.43 -17.58 -1.33
CA GLY A 294 -14.92 -17.27 0.01
C GLY A 294 -13.44 -17.66 0.21
N LYS A 295 -13.00 -18.82 -0.33
CA LYS A 295 -11.60 -19.25 -0.26
C LYS A 295 -10.70 -18.34 -1.10
N TYR A 296 -11.13 -18.02 -2.33
CA TYR A 296 -10.36 -17.14 -3.22
C TYR A 296 -10.24 -15.72 -2.69
N LEU A 297 -11.32 -15.16 -2.12
CA LEU A 297 -11.27 -13.86 -1.44
C LEU A 297 -10.32 -13.88 -0.23
N GLY A 298 -10.23 -15.00 0.48
CA GLY A 298 -9.23 -15.20 1.54
C GLY A 298 -7.81 -15.06 1.02
N THR A 299 -7.46 -15.80 -0.04
CA THR A 299 -6.13 -15.70 -0.68
C THR A 299 -5.87 -14.29 -1.23
N LEU A 300 -6.83 -13.68 -1.93
CA LEU A 300 -6.67 -12.32 -2.45
C LEU A 300 -6.51 -11.27 -1.33
N SER A 301 -7.14 -11.49 -0.17
CA SER A 301 -6.97 -10.62 0.99
C SER A 301 -5.57 -10.77 1.60
N GLN A 302 -5.04 -12.00 1.68
CA GLN A 302 -3.67 -12.27 2.11
C GLN A 302 -2.63 -11.69 1.15
N LEU A 303 -2.92 -11.68 -0.15
CA LEU A 303 -2.08 -11.01 -1.14
C LEU A 303 -2.24 -9.49 -1.16
N HIS A 304 -3.11 -8.93 -0.30
CA HIS A 304 -3.46 -7.51 -0.27
C HIS A 304 -3.95 -6.96 -1.62
N LEU A 305 -4.67 -7.79 -2.39
CA LEU A 305 -5.32 -7.40 -3.65
C LEU A 305 -6.78 -6.96 -3.43
N VAL A 306 -7.44 -7.54 -2.43
CA VAL A 306 -8.79 -7.13 -2.00
C VAL A 306 -8.81 -6.84 -0.50
N LYS A 307 -9.70 -5.96 -0.08
CA LYS A 307 -9.98 -5.66 1.33
C LYS A 307 -11.46 -5.89 1.64
N LYS A 308 -11.76 -6.45 2.81
CA LYS A 308 -13.11 -6.51 3.36
C LYS A 308 -13.35 -5.27 4.23
N VAL A 309 -14.23 -4.38 3.78
CA VAL A 309 -14.67 -3.20 4.53
C VAL A 309 -15.98 -3.53 5.23
N VAL A 310 -16.15 -3.09 6.47
CA VAL A 310 -17.40 -3.26 7.24
C VAL A 310 -17.90 -1.91 7.74
N PRO A 311 -19.22 -1.76 8.04
CA PRO A 311 -19.71 -0.52 8.62
C PRO A 311 -18.94 -0.17 9.88
N PHE A 312 -18.65 1.12 10.04
CA PHE A 312 -17.94 1.63 11.21
C PHE A 312 -18.58 1.12 12.51
N GLY A 313 -17.73 0.59 13.41
CA GLY A 313 -18.15 0.02 14.68
C GLY A 313 -18.46 -1.47 14.65
N GLU A 314 -18.56 -2.11 13.49
CA GLU A 314 -18.67 -3.57 13.39
C GLU A 314 -17.30 -4.26 13.41
N ASN A 315 -17.24 -5.52 13.86
CA ASN A 315 -16.02 -6.33 13.85
C ASN A 315 -15.83 -6.98 12.46
N PRO A 316 -14.72 -6.72 11.74
CA PRO A 316 -14.46 -7.30 10.43
C PRO A 316 -14.52 -8.83 10.36
N LYS A 317 -14.11 -9.52 11.43
CA LYS A 317 -14.07 -10.99 11.50
C LYS A 317 -15.48 -11.61 11.59
N THR A 318 -16.42 -10.94 12.25
CA THR A 318 -17.76 -11.50 12.51
C THR A 318 -18.88 -10.83 11.72
N SER A 319 -18.64 -9.62 11.19
CA SER A 319 -19.65 -8.87 10.44
C SER A 319 -20.06 -9.60 9.16
N ARG A 320 -21.38 -9.67 8.97
CA ARG A 320 -22.06 -10.16 7.77
C ARG A 320 -22.40 -9.04 6.77
N LYS A 321 -22.23 -7.78 7.16
CA LYS A 321 -22.50 -6.61 6.31
C LYS A 321 -21.29 -6.13 5.54
N GLY A 322 -20.17 -6.85 5.65
CA GLY A 322 -18.94 -6.50 4.95
C GLY A 322 -19.07 -6.58 3.44
N ILE A 323 -18.40 -5.65 2.78
CA ILE A 323 -18.23 -5.58 1.33
C ILE A 323 -16.75 -5.76 0.98
N TYR A 324 -16.49 -6.33 -0.19
CA TYR A 324 -15.15 -6.46 -0.74
C TYR A 324 -14.90 -5.33 -1.73
N ALA A 325 -13.71 -4.74 -1.64
CA ALA A 325 -13.22 -3.72 -2.55
C ALA A 325 -11.78 -4.07 -2.95
N LEU A 326 -11.35 -3.62 -4.13
CA LEU A 326 -9.95 -3.74 -4.51
C LEU A 326 -9.10 -2.82 -3.63
N HIS A 327 -7.91 -3.29 -3.28
CA HIS A 327 -6.96 -2.50 -2.48
C HIS A 327 -6.23 -1.45 -3.34
N GLU A 328 -6.01 -1.74 -4.62
CA GLU A 328 -5.14 -0.95 -5.50
C GLU A 328 -5.94 -0.21 -6.59
N PRO A 329 -5.81 1.13 -6.70
CA PRO A 329 -6.51 1.93 -7.70
C PRO A 329 -6.24 1.51 -9.15
N SER A 330 -4.98 1.27 -9.52
CA SER A 330 -4.64 0.82 -10.89
C SER A 330 -5.32 -0.48 -11.30
N PHE A 331 -5.47 -1.43 -10.38
CA PHE A 331 -6.15 -2.70 -10.67
C PHE A 331 -7.65 -2.45 -10.82
N ALA A 332 -8.23 -1.66 -9.92
CA ALA A 332 -9.65 -1.29 -10.01
C ALA A 332 -9.97 -0.53 -11.30
N PHE A 333 -9.08 0.38 -11.72
CA PHE A 333 -9.21 1.14 -12.95
C PHE A 333 -9.10 0.20 -14.15
N TRP A 334 -8.08 -0.66 -14.18
CA TRP A 334 -7.86 -1.60 -15.26
C TRP A 334 -9.06 -2.52 -15.49
N TYR A 335 -9.54 -3.20 -14.45
CA TYR A 335 -10.67 -4.11 -14.58
C TYR A 335 -11.95 -3.39 -15.00
N ARG A 336 -12.17 -2.16 -14.52
CA ARG A 336 -13.40 -1.43 -14.83
C ARG A 336 -13.41 -0.80 -16.22
N PHE A 337 -12.28 -0.26 -16.67
CA PHE A 337 -12.22 0.63 -17.83
C PHE A 337 -11.34 0.13 -18.97
N VAL A 338 -10.44 -0.81 -18.71
CA VAL A 338 -9.46 -1.30 -19.71
C VAL A 338 -9.84 -2.71 -20.15
N ALA A 339 -10.06 -3.62 -19.21
CA ALA A 339 -10.37 -5.03 -19.46
C ALA A 339 -11.55 -5.23 -20.43
N PRO A 340 -12.65 -4.46 -20.38
CA PRO A 340 -13.77 -4.61 -21.32
C PRO A 340 -13.39 -4.36 -22.79
N TYR A 341 -12.26 -3.69 -23.02
CA TYR A 341 -11.79 -3.27 -24.35
C TYR A 341 -10.43 -3.88 -24.72
N ALA A 342 -9.94 -4.88 -23.96
CA ALA A 342 -8.64 -5.48 -24.19
C ALA A 342 -8.46 -5.95 -25.66
N ASP A 343 -9.44 -6.68 -26.21
CA ASP A 343 -9.39 -7.15 -27.61
C ASP A 343 -9.26 -6.00 -28.63
N ALA A 344 -9.91 -4.87 -28.38
CA ALA A 344 -9.82 -3.71 -29.26
C ALA A 344 -8.50 -2.96 -29.09
N ILE A 345 -7.95 -2.90 -27.87
CA ILE A 345 -6.60 -2.38 -27.61
C ILE A 345 -5.56 -3.26 -28.31
N GLU A 346 -5.73 -4.59 -28.31
CA GLU A 346 -4.91 -5.56 -29.07
C GLU A 346 -4.99 -5.36 -30.59
N LEU A 347 -6.01 -4.64 -31.09
CA LEU A 347 -6.14 -4.24 -32.50
C LEU A 347 -5.75 -2.77 -32.74
N ASP A 348 -4.97 -2.19 -31.82
CA ASP A 348 -4.45 -0.82 -31.88
C ASP A 348 -5.54 0.28 -31.84
N ALA A 349 -6.74 -0.06 -31.34
CA ALA A 349 -7.85 0.88 -31.15
C ALA A 349 -7.87 1.53 -29.75
N GLY A 350 -6.79 1.47 -28.99
CA GLY A 350 -6.78 1.99 -27.61
C GLY A 350 -6.86 3.52 -27.49
N ALA A 351 -6.28 4.27 -28.43
CA ALA A 351 -6.38 5.73 -28.45
C ALA A 351 -7.81 6.28 -28.64
N PRO A 352 -8.66 5.78 -29.55
CA PRO A 352 -10.07 6.19 -29.60
C PRO A 352 -10.86 5.71 -28.38
N ILE A 353 -10.60 4.51 -27.85
CA ILE A 353 -11.30 3.99 -26.66
C ILE A 353 -11.01 4.85 -25.43
N SER A 354 -9.75 5.20 -25.18
CA SER A 354 -9.39 6.05 -24.06
C SER A 354 -10.10 7.41 -24.11
N ARG A 355 -10.28 8.00 -25.29
CA ARG A 355 -11.04 9.27 -25.43
C ARG A 355 -12.51 9.14 -25.01
N GLU A 356 -13.17 8.03 -25.36
CA GLU A 356 -14.56 7.78 -24.96
C GLU A 356 -14.67 7.50 -23.45
N VAL A 357 -13.79 6.65 -22.93
CA VAL A 357 -13.79 6.25 -21.52
C VAL A 357 -13.44 7.43 -20.60
N LEU A 358 -12.41 8.20 -20.94
CA LEU A 358 -11.90 9.27 -20.08
C LEU A 358 -12.75 10.55 -20.13
N GLY A 359 -13.56 10.73 -21.18
CA GLY A 359 -14.48 11.86 -21.30
C GLY A 359 -15.84 11.65 -20.62
N GLY A 360 -16.13 10.45 -20.11
CA GLY A 360 -17.44 10.08 -19.60
C GLY A 360 -17.72 10.46 -18.13
N GLU A 361 -19.00 10.60 -17.78
CA GLU A 361 -19.44 10.82 -16.38
C GLU A 361 -19.06 9.65 -15.46
N GLU A 362 -18.89 8.45 -16.00
CA GLU A 362 -18.49 7.26 -15.25
C GLU A 362 -17.10 7.43 -14.62
N LEU A 363 -16.15 8.04 -15.34
CA LEU A 363 -14.83 8.33 -14.78
C LEU A 363 -14.96 9.28 -13.58
N ASN A 364 -15.78 10.33 -13.68
CA ASN A 364 -15.95 11.28 -12.60
C ASN A 364 -16.58 10.63 -11.35
N ALA A 365 -17.57 9.75 -11.54
CA ALA A 365 -18.14 8.97 -10.44
C ALA A 365 -17.11 8.02 -9.81
N TYR A 366 -16.28 7.36 -10.63
CA TYR A 366 -15.20 6.50 -10.18
C TYR A 366 -14.13 7.25 -9.37
N VAL A 367 -13.68 8.41 -9.87
CA VAL A 367 -12.74 9.29 -9.15
C VAL A 367 -13.33 9.72 -7.80
N GLY A 368 -14.63 9.98 -7.74
CA GLY A 368 -15.33 10.30 -6.48
C GLY A 368 -15.18 9.22 -5.41
N LEU A 369 -15.25 7.93 -5.76
CA LEU A 369 -15.08 6.82 -4.82
C LEU A 369 -13.68 6.77 -4.20
N TRP A 370 -12.66 7.13 -5.00
CA TRP A 370 -11.28 7.21 -4.54
C TRP A 370 -11.01 8.52 -3.81
N PHE A 371 -11.68 9.62 -4.18
CA PHE A 371 -11.62 10.87 -3.43
C PHE A 371 -12.08 10.68 -1.98
N GLU A 372 -13.13 9.88 -1.74
CA GLU A 372 -13.53 9.48 -0.38
C GLU A 372 -12.39 8.77 0.38
N GLU A 373 -11.63 7.89 -0.29
CA GLU A 373 -10.48 7.21 0.31
C GLU A 373 -9.35 8.22 0.64
N MET A 374 -9.06 9.16 -0.26
CA MET A 374 -8.06 10.21 -0.03
C MET A 374 -8.46 11.10 1.14
N CYS A 375 -9.74 11.45 1.28
CA CYS A 375 -10.26 12.23 2.40
C CYS A 375 -10.10 11.47 3.73
N LEU A 376 -10.38 10.16 3.74
CA LEU A 376 -10.13 9.32 4.91
C LEU A 376 -8.63 9.26 5.26
N GLN A 377 -7.76 9.13 4.26
CA GLN A 377 -6.30 9.18 4.45
C GLN A 377 -5.85 10.53 5.02
N TRP A 378 -6.42 11.65 4.54
CA TRP A 378 -6.15 12.99 5.08
C TRP A 378 -6.54 13.06 6.55
N VAL A 379 -7.74 12.59 6.94
CA VAL A 379 -8.18 12.56 8.35
C VAL A 379 -7.23 11.74 9.21
N VAL A 380 -6.78 10.57 8.74
CA VAL A 380 -5.79 9.75 9.45
C VAL A 380 -4.47 10.50 9.61
N SER A 381 -4.01 11.23 8.59
CA SER A 381 -2.77 12.01 8.69
C SER A 381 -2.90 13.19 9.66
N GLN A 382 -3.99 13.96 9.58
CA GLN A 382 -4.23 15.09 10.49
C GLN A 382 -4.42 14.64 11.93
N ALA A 383 -5.06 13.50 12.17
CA ALA A 383 -5.19 12.92 13.51
C ALA A 383 -3.82 12.64 14.15
N ARG A 384 -2.91 12.13 13.32
CA ARG A 384 -1.58 11.67 13.71
C ARG A 384 -0.60 12.81 13.95
N GLU A 385 -0.84 13.95 13.31
CA GLU A 385 -0.13 15.22 13.56
C GLU A 385 -0.83 16.07 14.63
N GLU A 386 -1.89 15.55 15.26
CA GLU A 386 -2.67 16.24 16.29
C GLU A 386 -3.29 17.58 15.82
N HIS A 387 -3.55 17.71 14.51
CA HIS A 387 -4.20 18.88 13.90
C HIS A 387 -5.74 18.79 13.91
N LEU A 388 -6.30 17.63 14.24
CA LEU A 388 -7.75 17.48 14.39
C LEU A 388 -8.22 18.02 15.75
N PRO A 389 -9.51 18.41 15.87
CA PRO A 389 -10.07 18.92 17.13
C PRO A 389 -10.02 17.94 18.31
N PHE A 390 -9.83 16.65 18.03
CA PHE A 390 -9.54 15.59 18.99
C PHE A 390 -8.73 14.51 18.28
N VAL A 391 -8.07 13.64 19.05
CA VAL A 391 -7.33 12.48 18.51
C VAL A 391 -8.29 11.28 18.38
N PRO A 392 -8.73 10.90 17.17
CA PRO A 392 -9.57 9.73 16.96
C PRO A 392 -8.71 8.46 17.05
N LEU A 393 -9.33 7.36 17.50
CA LEU A 393 -8.69 6.06 17.67
C LEU A 393 -9.21 5.01 16.68
N ARG A 394 -10.33 5.31 16.02
CA ARG A 394 -10.92 4.44 15.00
C ARG A 394 -11.33 5.30 13.82
N PHE A 395 -11.18 4.73 12.63
CA PHE A 395 -11.46 5.37 11.35
C PHE A 395 -12.21 4.39 10.45
N GLY A 396 -13.04 4.89 9.55
CA GLY A 396 -13.69 4.06 8.54
C GLY A 396 -14.84 4.77 7.85
N ARG A 397 -15.70 3.97 7.21
CA ARG A 397 -16.94 4.42 6.57
C ARG A 397 -18.12 3.73 7.23
N TRP A 398 -19.29 4.33 7.20
CA TRP A 398 -20.50 3.73 7.75
C TRP A 398 -21.57 3.55 6.67
N TRP A 399 -22.32 2.46 6.74
CA TRP A 399 -23.55 2.29 5.98
C TRP A 399 -24.56 1.47 6.78
N GLY A 400 -25.83 1.81 6.64
CA GLY A 400 -26.90 1.13 7.34
C GLY A 400 -28.28 1.68 7.03
N ALA A 401 -29.30 0.99 7.54
CA ALA A 401 -30.67 1.48 7.45
C ALA A 401 -30.86 2.69 8.39
N ASN A 402 -31.40 3.78 7.85
CA ASN A 402 -31.87 4.90 8.65
C ASN A 402 -33.33 4.62 9.10
N PRO A 403 -33.61 4.49 10.40
CA PRO A 403 -34.96 4.20 10.90
C PRO A 403 -35.99 5.28 10.57
N THR A 404 -35.56 6.54 10.43
CA THR A 404 -36.42 7.68 10.16
C THR A 404 -36.82 7.75 8.68
N THR A 405 -35.84 7.62 7.77
CA THR A 405 -36.10 7.70 6.32
C THR A 405 -36.49 6.35 5.72
N LYS A 406 -36.29 5.24 6.45
CA LYS A 406 -36.46 3.86 6.00
C LYS A 406 -35.63 3.50 4.76
N GLN A 407 -34.53 4.20 4.55
CA GLN A 407 -33.61 4.00 3.42
C GLN A 407 -32.24 3.56 3.91
N GLN A 408 -31.44 2.96 3.02
CA GLN A 408 -30.01 2.79 3.28
C GLN A 408 -29.33 4.15 3.16
N GLU A 409 -28.54 4.50 4.16
CA GLU A 409 -27.69 5.68 4.15
C GLU A 409 -26.25 5.27 4.47
N ASP A 410 -25.33 6.12 4.04
CA ASP A 410 -23.90 5.98 4.13
C ASP A 410 -23.27 7.26 4.71
N ILE A 411 -22.06 7.12 5.25
CA ILE A 411 -21.21 8.22 5.70
C ILE A 411 -19.80 7.89 5.26
N ASP A 412 -19.24 8.73 4.40
CA ASP A 412 -17.99 8.46 3.67
C ASP A 412 -16.79 8.41 4.59
N VAL A 413 -16.76 9.31 5.58
CA VAL A 413 -15.67 9.42 6.56
C VAL A 413 -16.25 9.41 7.96
N VAL A 414 -15.78 8.49 8.79
CA VAL A 414 -16.13 8.42 10.22
C VAL A 414 -14.84 8.22 11.01
N ALA A 415 -14.62 9.06 12.01
CA ALA A 415 -13.55 8.89 12.98
C ALA A 415 -14.06 9.14 14.39
N ASP A 416 -13.71 8.29 15.35
CA ASP A 416 -14.19 8.46 16.73
C ASP A 416 -13.13 8.19 17.80
N SER A 417 -13.37 8.74 18.97
CA SER A 417 -12.67 8.40 20.20
C SER A 417 -13.69 8.13 21.30
N ARG A 418 -13.91 6.85 21.62
CA ARG A 418 -14.81 6.44 22.73
C ARG A 418 -14.32 6.95 24.09
N ILE A 419 -13.01 7.09 24.26
CA ILE A 419 -12.39 7.61 25.50
C ILE A 419 -12.82 9.06 25.73
N ARG A 420 -12.76 9.90 24.69
CA ARG A 420 -13.17 11.31 24.75
C ARG A 420 -14.68 11.50 24.54
N SER A 421 -15.38 10.46 24.07
CA SER A 421 -16.76 10.55 23.60
C SER A 421 -16.90 11.63 22.50
N SER A 422 -15.97 11.63 21.55
CA SER A 422 -15.94 12.57 20.43
C SER A 422 -16.07 11.82 19.10
N LEU A 423 -16.82 12.42 18.17
CA LEU A 423 -17.10 11.90 16.84
C LEU A 423 -16.75 12.95 15.79
N LEU A 424 -16.16 12.50 14.69
CA LEU A 424 -16.04 13.23 13.42
C LEU A 424 -16.79 12.42 12.36
N ILE A 425 -17.68 13.06 11.62
CA ILE A 425 -18.23 12.49 10.39
C ILE A 425 -18.02 13.43 9.21
N GLY A 426 -17.85 12.89 8.02
CA GLY A 426 -17.68 13.67 6.82
C GLY A 426 -18.34 13.09 5.59
N GLU A 427 -18.67 13.99 4.67
CA GLU A 427 -19.20 13.69 3.34
C GLU A 427 -18.25 14.28 2.28
N CYS A 428 -18.04 13.54 1.20
CA CYS A 428 -17.09 13.90 0.14
C CYS A 428 -17.83 14.21 -1.15
N LYS A 429 -17.50 15.34 -1.78
CA LYS A 429 -18.16 15.82 -3.02
C LYS A 429 -17.13 16.10 -4.11
N TRP A 430 -16.95 15.11 -4.97
CA TRP A 430 -16.18 15.24 -6.21
C TRP A 430 -17.08 15.67 -7.39
N ARG A 431 -17.42 16.95 -7.45
CA ARG A 431 -18.25 17.55 -8.51
C ARG A 431 -18.08 19.06 -8.55
N ASN A 432 -18.34 19.67 -9.70
CA ASN A 432 -18.17 21.10 -9.92
C ASN A 432 -19.20 21.95 -9.15
N SER A 433 -20.40 21.42 -8.90
CA SER A 433 -21.46 22.13 -8.18
C SER A 433 -22.40 21.18 -7.45
N PHE A 434 -22.93 21.62 -6.30
CA PHE A 434 -23.98 20.93 -5.55
C PHE A 434 -24.70 21.88 -4.59
N ASN A 435 -25.83 21.45 -4.04
CA ASN A 435 -26.52 22.21 -3.01
C ASN A 435 -25.83 21.99 -1.65
N GLU A 436 -24.95 22.92 -1.29
CA GLU A 436 -24.20 22.88 -0.03
C GLU A 436 -25.10 22.85 1.21
N SER A 437 -26.22 23.61 1.18
CA SER A 437 -27.14 23.67 2.31
C SER A 437 -27.85 22.34 2.56
N ASP A 438 -28.22 21.63 1.49
CA ASP A 438 -28.85 20.32 1.58
C ASP A 438 -27.85 19.28 2.12
N GLU A 439 -26.60 19.30 1.66
CA GLU A 439 -25.56 18.37 2.12
C GLU A 439 -25.22 18.60 3.60
N VAL A 440 -25.12 19.86 4.04
CA VAL A 440 -24.95 20.21 5.45
C VAL A 440 -26.11 19.67 6.29
N ALA A 441 -27.35 19.89 5.87
CA ALA A 441 -28.53 19.41 6.59
C ALA A 441 -28.59 17.88 6.65
N LYS A 442 -28.25 17.21 5.53
CA LYS A 442 -28.17 15.75 5.41
C LYS A 442 -27.12 15.18 6.36
N LEU A 443 -25.91 15.75 6.38
CA LEU A 443 -24.82 15.27 7.24
C LEU A 443 -25.16 15.41 8.74
N ARG A 444 -25.78 16.53 9.14
CA ARG A 444 -26.29 16.71 10.51
C ARG A 444 -27.27 15.61 10.93
N ARG A 445 -28.22 15.27 10.04
CA ARG A 445 -29.18 14.19 10.30
C ARG A 445 -28.47 12.84 10.43
N ARG A 446 -27.48 12.57 9.58
CA ARG A 446 -26.70 11.32 9.58
C ARG A 446 -25.86 11.13 10.84
N ALA A 447 -25.40 12.22 11.49
CA ALA A 447 -24.67 12.13 12.76
C ALA A 447 -25.41 11.35 13.84
N ALA A 448 -26.74 11.47 13.90
CA ALA A 448 -27.55 10.75 14.87
C ALA A 448 -27.54 9.21 14.67
N LEU A 449 -27.11 8.70 13.51
CA LEU A 449 -27.11 7.27 13.18
C LEU A 449 -25.95 6.50 13.87
N LEU A 450 -24.91 7.18 14.33
CA LEU A 450 -23.72 6.56 14.92
C LEU A 450 -23.78 6.45 16.47
N GLY A 451 -24.90 6.84 17.06
CA GLY A 451 -25.13 6.85 18.50
C GLY A 451 -24.73 8.16 19.18
N SER A 452 -24.79 8.18 20.50
CA SER A 452 -24.53 9.39 21.29
C SER A 452 -23.05 9.58 21.59
N TYR A 453 -22.55 10.76 21.23
CA TYR A 453 -21.23 11.29 21.60
C TYR A 453 -21.44 12.64 22.28
N ARG A 454 -20.52 13.02 23.17
CA ARG A 454 -20.55 14.34 23.84
C ARG A 454 -20.27 15.45 22.84
N ASP A 455 -19.25 15.25 22.01
CA ASP A 455 -18.81 16.22 21.01
C ASP A 455 -18.91 15.60 19.62
N THR A 456 -19.50 16.34 18.67
CA THR A 456 -19.63 15.90 17.27
C THR A 456 -19.15 17.00 16.33
N TRP A 457 -18.15 16.65 15.54
CA TRP A 457 -17.56 17.45 14.48
C TRP A 457 -18.05 16.95 13.13
N LEU A 458 -18.33 17.88 12.23
CA LEU A 458 -18.78 17.60 10.88
C LEU A 458 -17.72 18.04 9.88
N ALA A 459 -17.50 17.27 8.83
CA ALA A 459 -16.52 17.57 7.80
C ALA A 459 -17.17 17.59 6.42
N LEU A 460 -16.85 18.58 5.61
CA LEU A 460 -17.24 18.64 4.22
C LEU A 460 -15.99 18.67 3.36
N PHE A 461 -15.79 17.62 2.57
CA PHE A 461 -14.68 17.49 1.64
C PHE A 461 -15.16 17.80 0.23
N THR A 462 -14.53 18.73 -0.47
CA THR A 462 -15.03 19.25 -1.76
C THR A 462 -13.96 19.35 -2.82
N LYS A 463 -14.38 19.26 -4.08
CA LYS A 463 -13.49 19.50 -5.23
C LYS A 463 -12.96 20.94 -5.27
N HIS A 464 -13.85 21.90 -5.07
CA HIS A 464 -13.55 23.33 -5.03
C HIS A 464 -14.03 23.93 -3.69
N ASP A 465 -13.58 25.14 -3.35
CA ASP A 465 -14.10 25.80 -2.16
C ASP A 465 -15.62 26.02 -2.25
N ILE A 466 -16.27 25.96 -1.10
CA ILE A 466 -17.69 26.25 -0.95
C ILE A 466 -17.96 27.75 -0.99
N ALA A 467 -19.23 28.12 -1.17
CA ALA A 467 -19.64 29.51 -1.22
C ALA A 467 -19.21 30.27 0.08
N PRO A 468 -18.67 31.50 -0.02
CA PRO A 468 -18.21 32.26 1.15
C PRO A 468 -19.29 32.47 2.23
N ALA A 469 -20.55 32.59 1.82
CA ALA A 469 -21.68 32.70 2.73
C ALA A 469 -21.90 31.42 3.56
N THR A 470 -21.81 30.25 2.91
CA THR A 470 -21.89 28.95 3.58
C THR A 470 -20.70 28.77 4.52
N ARG A 471 -19.48 29.04 4.05
CA ARG A 471 -18.26 28.98 4.87
C ARG A 471 -18.39 29.80 6.15
N LYS A 472 -18.75 31.08 6.03
CA LYS A 472 -18.92 31.98 7.18
C LYS A 472 -19.96 31.45 8.17
N LYS A 473 -21.08 30.91 7.67
CA LYS A 473 -22.12 30.31 8.52
C LYS A 473 -21.56 29.12 9.31
N LEU A 474 -20.89 28.18 8.65
CA LEU A 474 -20.37 26.97 9.28
C LEU A 474 -19.21 27.27 10.25
N GLU A 475 -18.32 28.21 9.92
CA GLU A 475 -17.24 28.65 10.79
C GLU A 475 -17.77 29.33 12.07
N THR A 476 -18.90 30.05 11.99
CA THR A 476 -19.56 30.65 13.17
C THR A 476 -20.15 29.59 14.11
N GLU A 477 -20.55 28.43 13.60
CA GLU A 477 -21.05 27.30 14.41
C GLU A 477 -19.93 26.56 15.15
N GLY A 478 -18.68 26.64 14.65
CA GLY A 478 -17.46 26.21 15.35
C GLY A 478 -17.15 24.72 15.31
N ASN A 479 -18.07 23.84 14.94
CA ASN A 479 -17.88 22.38 14.91
C ASN A 479 -17.75 21.78 13.50
N TRP A 480 -17.14 22.54 12.58
CA TRP A 480 -16.98 22.16 11.17
C TRP A 480 -15.52 22.12 10.72
N LEU A 481 -15.19 21.11 9.91
CA LEU A 481 -13.97 21.04 9.10
C LEU A 481 -14.35 21.17 7.62
N LEU A 482 -13.81 22.19 6.96
CA LEU A 482 -14.05 22.45 5.54
C LEU A 482 -12.75 22.22 4.79
N VAL A 483 -12.72 21.25 3.89
CA VAL A 483 -11.51 20.77 3.22
C VAL A 483 -11.77 20.67 1.72
N ASP A 484 -11.35 21.67 0.97
CA ASP A 484 -11.28 21.60 -0.48
C ASP A 484 -9.96 20.91 -0.93
N THR A 485 -9.78 20.76 -2.23
CA THR A 485 -8.55 20.16 -2.80
C THR A 485 -7.29 20.93 -2.44
N GLU A 486 -7.34 22.27 -2.34
CA GLU A 486 -6.20 23.08 -1.89
C GLU A 486 -5.78 22.70 -0.46
N ARG A 487 -6.74 22.63 0.47
CA ARG A 487 -6.50 22.22 1.86
C ARG A 487 -6.10 20.75 1.98
N LEU A 488 -6.63 19.88 1.12
CA LEU A 488 -6.29 18.46 1.09
C LEU A 488 -4.79 18.25 0.80
N TYR A 489 -4.20 19.10 -0.05
CA TYR A 489 -2.80 19.03 -0.47
C TYR A 489 -1.89 20.13 0.13
N ALA A 490 -2.40 20.95 1.06
CA ALA A 490 -1.66 22.08 1.63
C ALA A 490 -0.32 21.70 2.31
N GLN A 491 -0.18 20.46 2.79
CA GLN A 491 1.06 19.95 3.42
C GLN A 491 2.03 19.28 2.43
N VAL A 492 1.63 19.18 1.16
CA VAL A 492 2.39 18.49 0.10
C VAL A 492 3.14 19.50 -0.77
N ARG A 493 2.57 20.69 -0.95
CA ARG A 493 3.10 21.76 -1.80
C ARG A 493 3.88 22.82 -1.03
#